data_AF-A0A1G3R1L8-F1
#
_entry.id   AF-A0A1G3R1L8-F1
#
_cell.length_a   1.000
_cell.length_b   1.000
_cell.length_c   1.000
_cell.angle_alpha   90.00
_cell.angle_beta   90.00
_cell.angle_gamma   90.00
#
_symmetry.space_group_name_H-M   'P 1'
#
loop_
_entity.id
_entity.type
_entity.pdbx_description
1 polymer ?
#
loop_
_entity_poly.entity_id
_entity_poly.type
_entity_poly.pdbx_seq_one_letter_code
_entity_poly.pdbx_strand_id
1 'polypeptide(L)'
;MLVAVGLFAVSAKVVDADGPATVRLKSGKSEPVSIGKSYNTGDSIRTGKNGLVELSQEGLTIRVGPSTVFTLLEKELGGKPKGVLAVTLGSVKVKYDRLTGSEPLIQSVGCIAGVRGTELTVWAGTDGASQFIVDSGLVSVEAFGKTVELGPDESVVVLNGEQPGDKFTVHRDQIDHSKWDAGRVEALLADPLVALAGMRERLAYYAANISEYSTRYRDVNSRLKAERERAVKVGEEKGSDAVKEYEREFVTPLVLENASLVLNYRYFGLAALSMRRFVGSRMYLMLKVKFAATPEDLVWTLFAEQFAAFVAEFEKTIMPVLVDADF
;
A
#
# COMPACT_ATOMS: atom_id res chain seq x y z
N MET A 1 -8.12 31.45 2.69
CA MET A 1 -8.99 30.42 2.08
C MET A 1 -8.08 29.32 1.58
N LEU A 2 -8.01 28.18 2.29
CA LEU A 2 -7.21 27.04 1.85
C LEU A 2 -7.87 26.47 0.59
N VAL A 3 -7.31 26.79 -0.58
CA VAL A 3 -7.60 26.02 -1.78
C VAL A 3 -7.04 24.63 -1.51
N ALA A 4 -7.94 23.73 -1.10
CA ALA A 4 -7.69 22.31 -1.13
C ALA A 4 -7.46 21.99 -2.61
N VAL A 5 -6.20 21.91 -3.01
CA VAL A 5 -5.84 21.35 -4.30
C VAL A 5 -6.33 19.90 -4.23
N GLY A 6 -7.48 19.65 -4.85
CA GLY A 6 -7.98 18.31 -5.11
C GLY A 6 -7.05 17.66 -6.12
N LEU A 7 -5.88 17.25 -5.64
CA LEU A 7 -4.95 16.42 -6.40
C LEU A 7 -5.63 15.07 -6.58
N PHE A 8 -6.04 14.82 -7.82
CA PHE A 8 -6.34 13.55 -8.48
C PHE A 8 -6.54 12.35 -7.55
N ALA A 9 -7.63 12.33 -6.79
CA ALA A 9 -7.97 11.14 -6.02
C ALA A 9 -8.20 9.96 -6.97
N VAL A 10 -7.39 8.91 -6.83
CA VAL A 10 -7.68 7.59 -7.41
C VAL A 10 -9.09 7.21 -6.96
N SER A 11 -10.04 7.15 -7.89
CA SER A 11 -11.44 6.84 -7.61
C SER A 11 -11.84 5.60 -8.39
N ALA A 12 -12.36 4.60 -7.70
CA ALA A 12 -12.80 3.35 -8.30
C ALA A 12 -14.25 3.07 -7.89
N LYS A 13 -15.10 2.82 -8.88
CA LYS A 13 -16.53 2.56 -8.71
C LYS A 13 -16.78 1.07 -8.56
N VAL A 14 -17.55 0.67 -7.56
CA VAL A 14 -18.01 -0.71 -7.42
C VAL A 14 -18.99 -1.00 -8.56
N VAL A 15 -18.67 -1.98 -9.39
CA VAL A 15 -19.52 -2.44 -10.50
C VAL A 15 -20.17 -3.78 -10.20
N ASP A 16 -19.57 -4.59 -9.33
CA ASP A 16 -20.13 -5.84 -8.84
C ASP A 16 -19.69 -6.11 -7.40
N ALA A 17 -20.54 -6.80 -6.63
CA ALA A 17 -20.23 -7.23 -5.28
C ALA A 17 -21.07 -8.46 -4.91
N ASP A 18 -20.40 -9.50 -4.40
CA ASP A 18 -21.04 -10.73 -3.90
C ASP A 18 -20.46 -11.10 -2.54
N GLY A 19 -21.29 -11.69 -1.68
CA GLY A 19 -20.92 -12.06 -0.33
C GLY A 19 -20.56 -10.87 0.60
N PRO A 20 -19.98 -11.14 1.78
CA PRO A 20 -19.67 -10.12 2.76
C PRO A 20 -18.46 -9.28 2.34
N ALA A 21 -18.65 -7.97 2.22
CA ALA A 21 -17.57 -7.01 2.04
C ALA A 21 -17.86 -5.70 2.77
N THR A 22 -16.82 -5.13 3.39
CA THR A 22 -16.87 -3.83 4.06
C THR A 22 -15.78 -2.92 3.50
N VAL A 23 -16.01 -1.62 3.56
CA VAL A 23 -15.02 -0.60 3.29
C VAL A 23 -14.77 0.19 4.57
N ARG A 24 -13.51 0.48 4.85
CA ARG A 24 -13.09 1.50 5.79
C ARG A 24 -12.73 2.74 4.99
N LEU A 25 -13.48 3.81 5.19
CA LEU A 25 -13.22 5.09 4.55
C LEU A 25 -12.02 5.78 5.19
N LYS A 26 -11.34 6.66 4.45
CA LYS A 26 -10.26 7.51 4.96
C LYS A 26 -10.65 8.41 6.13
N SER A 27 -11.96 8.59 6.37
CA SER A 27 -12.50 9.29 7.54
C SER A 27 -12.51 8.43 8.82
N GLY A 28 -12.15 7.16 8.71
CA GLY A 28 -12.21 6.15 9.77
C GLY A 28 -13.56 5.44 9.90
N LYS A 29 -14.60 5.92 9.23
CA LYS A 29 -15.92 5.26 9.21
C LYS A 29 -15.83 3.95 8.43
N SER A 30 -16.45 2.89 8.95
CA SER A 30 -16.68 1.64 8.21
C SER A 30 -18.13 1.53 7.75
N GLU A 31 -18.33 0.94 6.59
CA GLU A 31 -19.65 0.68 6.01
C GLU A 31 -19.61 -0.55 5.08
N PRO A 32 -20.77 -1.18 4.78
CA PRO A 32 -20.82 -2.22 3.77
C PRO A 32 -20.43 -1.70 2.38
N VAL A 33 -19.81 -2.57 1.57
CA VAL A 33 -19.60 -2.28 0.15
C VAL A 33 -20.96 -2.20 -0.56
N SER A 34 -21.11 -1.26 -1.49
CA SER A 34 -22.36 -1.07 -2.24
C SER A 34 -22.08 -0.81 -3.71
N ILE A 35 -22.79 -1.55 -4.59
CA ILE A 35 -22.70 -1.37 -6.04
C ILE A 35 -23.08 0.07 -6.42
N GLY A 36 -22.33 0.63 -7.36
CA GLY A 36 -22.52 2.00 -7.85
C GLY A 36 -21.77 3.06 -7.04
N LYS A 37 -21.29 2.75 -5.84
CA LYS A 37 -20.51 3.68 -5.01
C LYS A 37 -19.06 3.77 -5.49
N SER A 38 -18.47 4.96 -5.43
CA SER A 38 -17.04 5.16 -5.67
C SER A 38 -16.27 5.27 -4.36
N TYR A 39 -15.12 4.60 -4.31
CA TYR A 39 -14.14 4.69 -3.24
C TYR A 39 -12.87 5.36 -3.73
N ASN A 40 -12.18 6.04 -2.84
CA ASN A 40 -11.09 6.95 -3.18
C ASN A 40 -9.76 6.56 -2.51
N THR A 41 -8.68 7.23 -2.89
CA THR A 41 -7.40 7.16 -2.18
C THR A 41 -7.57 7.25 -0.65
N GLY A 42 -7.04 6.25 0.05
CA GLY A 42 -7.13 6.08 1.51
C GLY A 42 -8.22 5.12 1.96
N ASP A 43 -9.17 4.75 1.10
CA ASP A 43 -10.21 3.78 1.42
C ASP A 43 -9.69 2.34 1.31
N SER A 44 -10.08 1.48 2.26
CA SER A 44 -9.66 0.08 2.34
C SER A 44 -10.85 -0.87 2.30
N ILE A 45 -10.89 -1.76 1.32
CA ILE A 45 -11.91 -2.78 1.15
C ILE A 45 -11.44 -4.08 1.79
N ARG A 46 -12.33 -4.70 2.56
CA ARG A 46 -12.13 -6.00 3.16
C ARG A 46 -13.25 -6.95 2.74
N THR A 47 -12.89 -8.07 2.14
CA THR A 47 -13.82 -9.15 1.79
C THR A 47 -13.77 -10.28 2.83
N GLY A 48 -14.90 -10.94 3.06
CA GLY A 48 -14.97 -12.15 3.87
C GLY A 48 -14.61 -13.42 3.09
N LYS A 49 -14.83 -14.59 3.69
CA LYS A 49 -14.38 -15.90 3.15
C LYS A 49 -14.90 -16.23 1.75
N ASN A 50 -16.06 -15.71 1.38
CA ASN A 50 -16.69 -15.83 0.07
C ASN A 50 -17.05 -14.45 -0.52
N GLY A 51 -16.45 -13.38 0.00
CA GLY A 51 -16.70 -12.03 -0.50
C GLY A 51 -15.94 -11.76 -1.79
N LEU A 52 -16.58 -11.06 -2.72
CA LEU A 52 -16.01 -10.63 -3.98
C LEU A 52 -16.43 -9.19 -4.23
N VAL A 53 -15.51 -8.35 -4.69
CA VAL A 53 -15.82 -6.98 -5.11
C VAL A 53 -15.10 -6.70 -6.42
N GLU A 54 -15.83 -6.20 -7.41
CA GLU A 54 -15.25 -5.69 -8.64
C GLU A 54 -15.37 -4.16 -8.68
N LEU A 55 -14.23 -3.51 -8.90
CA LEU A 55 -14.12 -2.07 -9.08
C LEU A 55 -13.75 -1.77 -10.52
N SER A 56 -14.30 -0.68 -11.03
CA SER A 56 -13.93 -0.08 -12.32
C SER A 56 -13.42 1.33 -12.11
N GLN A 57 -12.29 1.64 -12.74
CA GLN A 57 -11.67 2.95 -12.82
C GLN A 57 -11.19 3.10 -14.27
N GLU A 58 -11.36 4.24 -14.94
CA GLU A 58 -10.91 4.53 -16.33
C GLU A 58 -9.92 3.52 -16.98
N GLY A 59 -10.45 2.49 -17.67
CA GLY A 59 -9.64 1.47 -18.37
C GLY A 59 -8.99 0.39 -17.47
N LEU A 60 -9.36 0.32 -16.20
CA LEU A 60 -8.83 -0.56 -15.18
C LEU A 60 -10.00 -1.29 -14.48
N THR A 61 -9.98 -2.62 -14.55
CA THR A 61 -10.86 -3.49 -13.76
C THR A 61 -10.04 -4.13 -12.65
N ILE A 62 -10.55 -4.02 -11.41
CA ILE A 62 -9.92 -4.56 -10.21
C ILE A 62 -10.91 -5.51 -9.55
N ARG A 63 -10.58 -6.80 -9.53
CA ARG A 63 -11.37 -7.82 -8.86
C ARG A 63 -10.70 -8.22 -7.57
N VAL A 64 -11.29 -7.80 -6.46
CA VAL A 64 -10.88 -8.12 -5.09
C VAL A 64 -11.51 -9.46 -4.71
N GLY A 65 -10.67 -10.48 -4.52
CA GLY A 65 -11.11 -11.84 -4.22
C GLY A 65 -11.48 -12.03 -2.74
N PRO A 66 -11.75 -13.28 -2.32
CA PRO A 66 -12.12 -13.57 -0.94
C PRO A 66 -11.00 -13.35 0.07
N SER A 67 -11.38 -13.12 1.32
CA SER A 67 -10.48 -12.91 2.48
C SER A 67 -9.38 -11.89 2.21
N THR A 68 -9.70 -10.85 1.46
CA THR A 68 -8.73 -9.89 0.93
C THR A 68 -8.80 -8.57 1.67
N VAL A 69 -7.64 -7.96 1.88
CA VAL A 69 -7.49 -6.57 2.34
C VAL A 69 -6.83 -5.79 1.23
N PHE A 70 -7.62 -4.92 0.60
CA PHE A 70 -7.23 -4.12 -0.54
C PHE A 70 -7.37 -2.63 -0.21
N THR A 71 -6.38 -1.82 -0.55
CA THR A 71 -6.41 -0.38 -0.27
C THR A 71 -6.03 0.39 -1.53
N LEU A 72 -6.80 1.43 -1.84
CA LEU A 72 -6.45 2.40 -2.86
C LEU A 72 -5.48 3.42 -2.24
N LEU A 73 -4.25 3.44 -2.72
CA LEU A 73 -3.22 4.37 -2.29
C LEU A 73 -2.77 5.21 -3.47
N GLU A 74 -1.94 6.21 -3.18
CA GLU A 74 -1.35 7.09 -4.17
C GLU A 74 -0.01 7.56 -3.63
N LYS A 75 0.98 7.70 -4.51
CA LYS A 75 2.27 8.29 -4.20
C LYS A 75 2.72 9.19 -5.33
N GLU A 76 3.52 10.19 -5.03
CA GLU A 76 4.21 10.97 -6.04
C GLU A 76 5.38 10.16 -6.62
N LEU A 77 5.44 10.10 -7.94
CA LEU A 77 6.56 9.53 -8.69
C LEU A 77 6.80 10.34 -9.97
N GLY A 78 8.00 10.92 -10.11
CA GLY A 78 8.41 11.65 -11.31
C GLY A 78 7.68 12.98 -11.52
N GLY A 79 7.38 13.70 -10.44
CA GLY A 79 6.64 14.96 -10.39
C GLY A 79 5.12 14.80 -10.52
N LYS A 80 4.58 13.58 -10.49
CA LYS A 80 3.16 13.32 -10.70
C LYS A 80 2.61 12.29 -9.70
N PRO A 81 1.38 12.48 -9.19
CA PRO A 81 0.71 11.44 -8.45
C PRO A 81 0.49 10.19 -9.32
N LYS A 82 0.73 9.02 -8.73
CA LYS A 82 0.55 7.72 -9.34
C LYS A 82 -0.27 6.85 -8.40
N GLY A 83 -1.34 6.26 -8.93
CA GLY A 83 -2.18 5.34 -8.17
C GLY A 83 -1.43 4.07 -7.79
N VAL A 84 -1.68 3.58 -6.59
CA VAL A 84 -1.11 2.34 -6.06
C VAL A 84 -2.24 1.44 -5.57
N LEU A 85 -2.33 0.25 -6.17
CA LEU A 85 -3.26 -0.80 -5.80
C LEU A 85 -2.57 -1.67 -4.73
N ALA A 86 -2.89 -1.46 -3.46
CA ALA A 86 -2.19 -2.14 -2.36
C ALA A 86 -2.96 -3.39 -1.91
N VAL A 87 -2.35 -4.56 -2.07
CA VAL A 87 -2.86 -5.87 -1.67
C VAL A 87 -2.09 -6.32 -0.43
N THR A 88 -2.69 -6.18 0.75
CA THR A 88 -2.00 -6.53 2.01
C THR A 88 -2.13 -8.02 2.33
N LEU A 89 -3.29 -8.59 2.00
CA LEU A 89 -3.63 -9.99 2.26
C LEU A 89 -4.67 -10.43 1.22
N GLY A 90 -4.64 -11.70 0.80
CA GLY A 90 -5.62 -12.29 -0.09
C GLY A 90 -5.24 -12.13 -1.56
N SER A 91 -6.22 -11.91 -2.43
CA SER A 91 -6.02 -11.94 -3.88
C SER A 91 -6.68 -10.76 -4.58
N VAL A 92 -5.97 -10.20 -5.56
CA VAL A 92 -6.53 -9.20 -6.47
C VAL A 92 -6.15 -9.57 -7.89
N LYS A 93 -7.15 -9.60 -8.78
CA LYS A 93 -6.94 -9.70 -10.22
C LYS A 93 -7.16 -8.33 -10.85
N VAL A 94 -6.23 -7.91 -11.70
CA VAL A 94 -6.24 -6.60 -12.34
C VAL A 94 -6.20 -6.80 -13.84
N LYS A 95 -7.04 -6.06 -14.55
CA LYS A 95 -7.00 -5.95 -16.01
C LYS A 95 -6.91 -4.49 -16.40
N TYR A 96 -5.87 -4.12 -17.15
CA TYR A 96 -5.66 -2.76 -17.61
C TYR A 96 -5.69 -2.65 -19.14
N ASP A 97 -6.61 -1.84 -19.65
CA ASP A 97 -6.74 -1.48 -21.05
C ASP A 97 -5.81 -0.31 -21.38
N ARG A 98 -4.87 -0.54 -22.30
CA ARG A 98 -3.78 0.40 -22.69
C ARG A 98 -4.22 1.79 -23.16
N LEU A 99 -5.51 2.01 -23.42
CA LEU A 99 -5.99 3.18 -24.17
C LEU A 99 -6.27 4.41 -23.29
N THR A 100 -6.39 4.26 -21.97
CA THR A 100 -6.82 5.37 -21.11
C THR A 100 -6.08 5.35 -19.76
N GLY A 101 -5.23 6.34 -19.51
CA GLY A 101 -4.74 6.65 -18.16
C GLY A 101 -3.26 6.36 -17.89
N SER A 102 -2.88 6.59 -16.63
CA SER A 102 -1.56 6.25 -16.10
C SER A 102 -1.59 4.85 -15.52
N GLU A 103 -0.60 4.03 -15.90
CA GLU A 103 -0.43 2.67 -15.37
C GLU A 103 -0.30 2.71 -13.85
N PRO A 104 -1.13 1.98 -13.08
CA PRO A 104 -0.99 1.97 -11.63
C PRO A 104 0.29 1.23 -11.22
N LEU A 105 0.71 1.41 -9.97
CA LEU A 105 1.60 0.46 -9.32
C LEU A 105 0.75 -0.55 -8.57
N ILE A 106 1.23 -1.79 -8.48
CA ILE A 106 0.64 -2.78 -7.58
C ILE A 106 1.63 -3.01 -6.46
N GLN A 107 1.14 -2.94 -5.23
CA GLN A 107 1.96 -3.14 -4.06
C GLN A 107 1.44 -4.32 -3.27
N SER A 108 2.37 -5.13 -2.78
CA SER A 108 2.11 -6.02 -1.66
C SER A 108 2.93 -5.59 -0.44
N VAL A 109 2.85 -6.35 0.65
CA VAL A 109 3.69 -6.09 1.82
C VAL A 109 5.17 -6.11 1.46
N GLY A 110 5.64 -7.13 0.73
CA GLY A 110 7.06 -7.33 0.44
C GLY A 110 7.60 -6.56 -0.78
N CYS A 111 6.76 -6.06 -1.69
CA CYS A 111 7.27 -5.56 -2.98
C CYS A 111 6.34 -4.58 -3.69
N ILE A 112 6.85 -3.98 -4.77
CA ILE A 112 6.11 -3.12 -5.69
C ILE A 112 6.30 -3.66 -7.10
N ALA A 113 5.22 -3.74 -7.87
CA ALA A 113 5.22 -4.13 -9.26
C ALA A 113 4.72 -2.98 -10.15
N GLY A 114 5.47 -2.67 -11.20
CA GLY A 114 5.03 -1.83 -12.31
C GLY A 114 4.31 -2.69 -13.35
N VAL A 115 3.18 -2.22 -13.85
CA VAL A 115 2.36 -2.97 -14.82
C VAL A 115 2.25 -2.18 -16.13
N ARG A 116 2.34 -2.85 -17.29
CA ARG A 116 2.28 -2.18 -18.59
C ARG A 116 1.38 -2.90 -19.60
N GLY A 117 0.11 -2.50 -19.62
CA GLY A 117 -0.91 -3.06 -20.51
C GLY A 117 -1.11 -4.55 -20.26
N THR A 118 -1.59 -4.86 -19.04
CA THR A 118 -1.42 -6.18 -18.43
C THR A 118 -2.71 -6.64 -17.79
N GLU A 119 -2.98 -7.95 -17.92
CA GLU A 119 -3.86 -8.69 -17.04
C GLU A 119 -3.00 -9.54 -16.10
N LEU A 120 -3.17 -9.38 -14.80
CA LEU A 120 -2.38 -10.10 -13.81
C LEU A 120 -3.18 -10.41 -12.54
N THR A 121 -2.70 -11.41 -11.80
CA THR A 121 -3.21 -11.76 -10.49
C THR A 121 -2.09 -11.62 -9.46
N VAL A 122 -2.40 -10.97 -8.34
CA VAL A 122 -1.51 -10.86 -7.18
C VAL A 122 -2.14 -11.58 -6.01
N TRP A 123 -1.35 -12.45 -5.39
CA TRP A 123 -1.66 -13.08 -4.12
C TRP A 123 -0.73 -12.57 -3.04
N ALA A 124 -1.27 -12.23 -1.89
CA ALA A 124 -0.56 -11.77 -0.71
C ALA A 124 -0.88 -12.74 0.45
N GLY A 125 0.15 -13.45 0.90
CA GLY A 125 0.04 -14.50 1.89
C GLY A 125 -0.02 -13.96 3.32
N THR A 126 -0.45 -14.82 4.23
CA THR A 126 -0.54 -14.52 5.67
C THR A 126 0.78 -14.19 6.36
N ASP A 127 1.90 -14.56 5.75
CA ASP A 127 3.27 -14.35 6.20
C ASP A 127 3.95 -13.13 5.54
N GLY A 128 3.22 -12.39 4.71
CA GLY A 128 3.73 -11.23 3.96
C GLY A 128 4.38 -11.58 2.63
N ALA A 129 4.49 -12.86 2.26
CA ALA A 129 4.94 -13.28 0.94
C ALA A 129 3.93 -12.87 -0.13
N SER A 130 4.38 -12.79 -1.38
CA SER A 130 3.50 -12.45 -2.50
C SER A 130 3.84 -13.24 -3.75
N GLN A 131 2.81 -13.57 -4.52
CA GLN A 131 2.96 -14.20 -5.82
C GLN A 131 2.31 -13.33 -6.88
N PHE A 132 3.03 -13.09 -7.97
CA PHE A 132 2.53 -12.38 -9.15
C PHE A 132 2.40 -13.40 -10.27
N ILE A 133 1.26 -13.40 -10.96
CA ILE A 133 0.99 -14.28 -12.09
C ILE A 133 0.49 -13.40 -13.24
N VAL A 134 1.15 -13.45 -14.39
CA VAL A 134 0.80 -12.59 -15.53
C VAL A 134 -0.04 -13.38 -16.53
N ASP A 135 -1.28 -12.96 -16.74
CA ASP A 135 -2.16 -13.55 -17.75
C ASP A 135 -1.84 -12.99 -19.16
N SER A 136 -1.53 -11.70 -19.25
CA SER A 136 -1.11 -11.06 -20.50
C SER A 136 -0.35 -9.76 -20.22
N GLY A 137 0.47 -9.31 -21.17
CA GLY A 137 1.25 -8.07 -21.03
C GLY A 137 2.62 -8.29 -20.40
N LEU A 138 3.12 -7.26 -19.73
CA LEU A 138 4.44 -7.25 -19.07
C LEU A 138 4.30 -6.70 -17.65
N VAL A 139 4.94 -7.35 -16.68
CA VAL A 139 5.01 -6.88 -15.29
C VAL A 139 6.45 -6.88 -14.83
N SER A 140 6.86 -5.76 -14.26
CA SER A 140 8.18 -5.59 -13.66
C SER A 140 8.02 -5.63 -12.14
N VAL A 141 8.47 -6.70 -11.49
CA VAL A 141 8.36 -6.90 -10.03
C VAL A 141 9.68 -6.52 -9.38
N GLU A 142 9.66 -5.53 -8.50
CA GLU A 142 10.85 -5.03 -7.79
C GLU A 142 10.72 -5.26 -6.28
N ALA A 143 11.75 -5.88 -5.71
CA ALA A 143 11.93 -5.96 -4.26
C ALA A 143 13.42 -5.98 -3.91
N PHE A 144 13.80 -5.27 -2.84
CA PHE A 144 15.16 -5.29 -2.28
C PHE A 144 16.28 -5.10 -3.33
N GLY A 145 16.07 -4.16 -4.26
CA GLY A 145 17.04 -3.76 -5.28
C GLY A 145 17.17 -4.72 -6.48
N LYS A 146 16.35 -5.79 -6.54
CA LYS A 146 16.29 -6.71 -7.68
C LYS A 146 14.93 -6.57 -8.37
N THR A 147 14.98 -6.52 -9.69
CA THR A 147 13.82 -6.47 -10.57
C THR A 147 13.73 -7.75 -11.40
N VAL A 148 12.54 -8.32 -11.53
CA VAL A 148 12.24 -9.46 -12.40
C VAL A 148 11.11 -9.08 -13.36
N GLU A 149 11.35 -9.27 -14.65
CA GLU A 149 10.37 -9.05 -15.72
C GLU A 149 9.60 -10.35 -15.99
N LEU A 150 8.27 -10.24 -15.96
CA LEU A 150 7.32 -11.32 -16.22
C LEU A 150 6.49 -11.05 -17.46
N GLY A 151 6.54 -11.98 -18.41
CA GLY A 151 5.65 -12.06 -19.55
C GLY A 151 4.44 -12.99 -19.29
N PRO A 152 3.62 -13.24 -20.32
CA PRO A 152 2.45 -14.12 -20.19
C PRO A 152 2.81 -15.51 -19.67
N ASP A 153 1.96 -16.03 -18.79
CA ASP A 153 2.08 -17.32 -18.12
C ASP A 153 3.32 -17.47 -17.23
N GLU A 154 4.02 -16.37 -16.94
CA GLU A 154 5.11 -16.33 -15.98
C GLU A 154 4.63 -15.87 -14.60
N SER A 155 5.29 -16.39 -13.57
CA SER A 155 5.07 -16.04 -12.18
C SER A 155 6.37 -15.86 -11.44
N VAL A 156 6.34 -15.05 -10.39
CA VAL A 156 7.42 -14.95 -9.41
C VAL A 156 6.82 -14.92 -8.00
N VAL A 157 7.55 -15.49 -7.06
CA VAL A 157 7.28 -15.35 -5.63
C VAL A 157 8.31 -14.39 -5.03
N VAL A 158 7.81 -13.46 -4.23
CA VAL A 158 8.63 -12.59 -3.38
C VAL A 158 8.33 -12.98 -1.95
N LEU A 159 9.32 -13.56 -1.26
CA LEU A 159 9.19 -13.84 0.17
C LEU A 159 9.30 -12.54 0.96
N ASN A 160 8.70 -12.53 2.14
CA ASN A 160 8.70 -11.34 2.98
C ASN A 160 10.13 -10.98 3.39
N GLY A 161 10.59 -9.77 3.09
CA GLY A 161 11.95 -9.34 3.39
C GLY A 161 13.02 -9.75 2.36
N GLU A 162 12.63 -10.40 1.26
CA GLU A 162 13.57 -10.97 0.30
C GLU A 162 13.42 -10.38 -1.10
N GLN A 163 14.48 -10.52 -1.90
CA GLN A 163 14.45 -10.22 -3.33
C GLN A 163 13.47 -11.16 -4.06
N PRO A 164 12.98 -10.79 -5.26
CA PRO A 164 12.18 -11.70 -6.06
C PRO A 164 12.98 -12.96 -6.39
N GLY A 165 12.34 -14.11 -6.24
CA GLY A 165 12.89 -15.41 -6.63
C GLY A 165 13.07 -15.53 -8.15
N ASP A 166 13.40 -16.73 -8.59
CA ASP A 166 13.42 -17.03 -10.02
C ASP A 166 11.98 -17.11 -10.56
N LYS A 167 11.78 -16.61 -11.79
CA LYS A 167 10.49 -16.72 -12.45
C LYS A 167 10.27 -18.15 -12.94
N PHE A 168 9.01 -18.57 -12.96
CA PHE A 168 8.60 -19.90 -13.42
C PHE A 168 7.31 -19.81 -14.22
N THR A 169 7.10 -20.79 -15.11
CA THR A 169 5.87 -20.89 -15.91
C THR A 169 4.74 -21.47 -15.08
N VAL A 170 3.52 -20.95 -15.27
CA VAL A 170 2.33 -21.42 -14.58
C VAL A 170 1.23 -21.79 -15.56
N HIS A 171 0.62 -22.96 -15.33
CA HIS A 171 -0.57 -23.39 -16.05
C HIS A 171 -1.82 -22.92 -15.30
N ARG A 172 -2.62 -22.08 -15.97
CA ARG A 172 -3.72 -21.31 -15.37
C ARG A 172 -4.80 -22.18 -14.71
N ASP A 173 -4.98 -23.40 -15.19
CA ASP A 173 -5.93 -24.40 -14.70
C ASP A 173 -5.48 -25.08 -13.40
N GLN A 174 -4.25 -24.84 -12.95
CA GLN A 174 -3.64 -25.57 -11.83
C GLN A 174 -3.39 -24.71 -10.59
N ILE A 175 -3.68 -23.40 -10.65
CA ILE A 175 -3.33 -22.49 -9.56
C ILE A 175 -4.47 -22.41 -8.53
N ASP A 176 -4.26 -23.05 -7.38
CA ASP A 176 -5.18 -23.02 -6.24
C ASP A 176 -4.62 -22.11 -5.14
N HIS A 177 -5.20 -20.90 -5.03
CA HIS A 177 -4.81 -19.91 -4.03
C HIS A 177 -4.92 -20.44 -2.59
N SER A 178 -5.91 -21.30 -2.32
CA SER A 178 -6.10 -21.84 -0.97
C SER A 178 -4.96 -22.77 -0.58
N LYS A 179 -4.48 -23.59 -1.52
CA LYS A 179 -3.30 -24.44 -1.32
C LYS A 179 -2.03 -23.62 -1.18
N TRP A 180 -1.89 -22.57 -1.98
CA TRP A 180 -0.74 -21.66 -1.87
C TRP A 180 -0.67 -20.97 -0.50
N ASP A 181 -1.78 -20.38 -0.03
CA ASP A 181 -1.81 -19.71 1.27
C ASP A 181 -1.64 -20.71 2.42
N ALA A 182 -2.20 -21.92 2.32
CA ALA A 182 -1.98 -22.98 3.30
C ALA A 182 -0.49 -23.35 3.41
N GLY A 183 0.22 -23.48 2.28
CA GLY A 183 1.66 -23.69 2.27
C GLY A 183 2.45 -22.53 2.91
N ARG A 184 1.99 -21.27 2.73
CA ARG A 184 2.60 -20.12 3.40
C ARG A 184 2.37 -20.13 4.91
N VAL A 185 1.17 -20.53 5.35
CA VAL A 185 0.87 -20.74 6.77
C VAL A 185 1.78 -21.83 7.36
N GLU A 186 1.93 -22.96 6.69
CA GLU A 186 2.80 -24.04 7.15
C GLU A 186 4.26 -23.58 7.28
N ALA A 187 4.77 -22.86 6.28
CA ALA A 187 6.12 -22.29 6.31
C ALA A 187 6.31 -21.30 7.48
N LEU A 188 5.34 -20.41 7.70
CA LEU A 188 5.33 -19.50 8.85
C LEU A 188 5.36 -20.24 10.19
N LEU A 189 4.56 -21.30 10.32
CA LEU A 189 4.50 -22.07 11.56
C LEU A 189 5.76 -22.91 11.78
N ALA A 190 6.48 -23.28 10.71
CA ALA A 190 7.75 -23.98 10.79
C ALA A 190 8.90 -23.06 11.22
N ASP A 191 8.97 -21.84 10.66
CA ASP A 191 10.00 -20.85 11.02
C ASP A 191 9.41 -19.43 11.16
N PRO A 192 8.81 -19.11 12.32
CA PRO A 192 8.18 -17.81 12.53
C PRO A 192 9.17 -16.66 12.68
N LEU A 193 10.43 -16.95 13.03
CA LEU A 193 11.45 -15.92 13.23
C LEU A 193 11.92 -15.35 11.89
N VAL A 194 12.05 -16.18 10.86
CA VAL A 194 12.38 -15.72 9.50
C VAL A 194 11.29 -14.80 8.95
N ALA A 195 10.02 -15.18 9.07
CA ALA A 195 8.91 -14.33 8.63
C ALA A 195 8.87 -12.97 9.37
N LEU A 196 9.18 -12.97 10.66
CA LEU A 196 9.27 -11.74 11.45
C LEU A 196 10.47 -10.88 11.07
N ALA A 197 11.62 -11.48 10.81
CA ALA A 197 12.80 -10.76 10.32
C ALA A 197 12.49 -10.01 9.02
N GLY A 198 11.80 -10.65 8.08
CA GLY A 198 11.37 -9.99 6.84
C GLY A 198 10.43 -8.80 7.06
N MET A 199 9.49 -8.92 8.02
CA MET A 199 8.64 -7.77 8.40
C MET A 199 9.45 -6.61 9.01
N ARG A 200 10.50 -6.92 9.79
CA ARG A 200 11.37 -5.88 10.39
C ARG A 200 12.17 -5.15 9.32
N GLU A 201 12.75 -5.87 8.37
CA GLU A 201 13.42 -5.25 7.21
C GLU A 201 12.45 -4.34 6.43
N ARG A 202 11.22 -4.80 6.22
CA ARG A 202 10.21 -4.00 5.54
C ARG A 202 9.76 -2.78 6.35
N LEU A 203 9.66 -2.92 7.67
CA LEU A 203 9.38 -1.79 8.57
C LEU A 203 10.50 -0.75 8.52
N ALA A 204 11.76 -1.18 8.53
CA ALA A 204 12.92 -0.30 8.40
C ALA A 204 12.89 0.47 7.07
N TYR A 205 12.54 -0.19 5.96
CA TYR A 205 12.33 0.48 4.67
C TYR A 205 11.24 1.57 4.75
N TYR A 206 10.08 1.27 5.36
CA TYR A 206 9.02 2.25 5.52
C TYR A 206 9.44 3.41 6.43
N ALA A 207 10.09 3.12 7.56
CA ALA A 207 10.57 4.10 8.52
C ALA A 207 11.60 5.06 7.89
N ALA A 208 12.54 4.53 7.09
CA ALA A 208 13.53 5.34 6.38
C ALA A 208 12.86 6.33 5.41
N ASN A 209 11.93 5.84 4.58
CA ASN A 209 11.20 6.70 3.64
C ASN A 209 10.34 7.73 4.36
N ILE A 210 9.61 7.34 5.42
CA ILE A 210 8.83 8.28 6.23
C ILE A 210 9.73 9.38 6.81
N SER A 211 10.89 9.00 7.36
CA SER A 211 11.83 9.95 7.95
C SER A 211 12.32 10.96 6.92
N GLU A 212 12.69 10.50 5.71
CA GLU A 212 13.10 11.35 4.60
C GLU A 212 11.99 12.35 4.20
N TYR A 213 10.83 11.83 3.81
CA TYR A 213 9.73 12.65 3.27
C TYR A 213 9.13 13.58 4.33
N SER A 214 8.98 13.12 5.58
CA SER A 214 8.46 13.97 6.67
C SER A 214 9.43 15.06 7.11
N THR A 215 10.74 14.81 7.02
CA THR A 215 11.76 15.84 7.32
C THR A 215 11.76 16.91 6.24
N ARG A 216 11.77 16.52 4.97
CA ARG A 216 11.63 17.46 3.84
C ARG A 216 10.32 18.24 3.92
N TYR A 217 9.21 17.58 4.27
CA TYR A 217 7.92 18.24 4.45
C TYR A 217 7.99 19.36 5.49
N ARG A 218 8.63 19.11 6.63
CA ARG A 218 8.76 20.13 7.69
C ARG A 218 9.55 21.36 7.21
N ASP A 219 10.64 21.15 6.46
CA ASP A 219 11.41 22.23 5.86
C ASP A 219 10.59 23.05 4.85
N VAL A 220 10.00 22.37 3.86
CA VAL A 220 9.19 22.99 2.81
C VAL A 220 7.97 23.71 3.39
N ASN A 221 7.31 23.13 4.39
CA ASN A 221 6.18 23.76 5.06
C ASN A 221 6.59 25.01 5.85
N SER A 222 7.78 25.03 6.46
CA SER A 222 8.32 26.22 7.13
C SER A 222 8.58 27.34 6.11
N ARG A 223 9.22 27.01 4.99
CA ARG A 223 9.46 27.95 3.88
C ARG A 223 8.15 28.46 3.27
N LEU A 224 7.18 27.57 3.05
CA LEU A 224 5.86 27.93 2.52
C LEU A 224 5.12 28.92 3.42
N LYS A 225 5.21 28.76 4.76
CA LYS A 225 4.63 29.72 5.70
C LYS A 225 5.29 31.10 5.56
N ALA A 226 6.63 31.14 5.54
CA ALA A 226 7.37 32.40 5.37
C ALA A 226 7.06 33.09 4.03
N GLU A 227 6.96 32.33 2.93
CA GLU A 227 6.61 32.90 1.62
C GLU A 227 5.17 33.41 1.55
N ARG A 228 4.22 32.76 2.24
CA ARG A 228 2.85 33.28 2.36
C ARG A 228 2.78 34.58 3.14
N GLU A 229 3.55 34.72 4.21
CA GLU A 229 3.66 35.98 4.96
C GLU A 229 4.26 37.11 4.10
N ARG A 230 5.25 36.78 3.25
CA ARG A 230 5.81 37.74 2.28
C ARG A 230 4.79 38.12 1.20
N ALA A 231 4.03 37.17 0.68
CA ALA A 231 2.99 37.44 -0.31
C ALA A 231 1.95 38.44 0.20
N VAL A 232 1.57 38.37 1.49
CA VAL A 232 0.70 39.36 2.13
C VAL A 232 1.31 40.77 2.07
N LYS A 233 2.59 40.92 2.47
CA LYS A 233 3.30 42.21 2.42
C LYS A 233 3.42 42.76 0.99
N VAL A 234 3.71 41.89 0.02
CA VAL A 234 3.73 42.29 -1.41
C VAL A 234 2.37 42.85 -1.85
N GLY A 235 1.27 42.31 -1.32
CA GLY A 235 -0.07 42.81 -1.62
C GLY A 235 -0.38 44.15 -1.01
N GLU A 236 0.04 44.35 0.24
CA GLU A 236 -0.09 45.63 0.94
C GLU A 236 0.73 46.73 0.24
N GLU A 237 1.92 46.41 -0.29
CA GLU A 237 2.84 47.38 -0.89
C GLU A 237 2.59 47.64 -2.39
N LYS A 238 2.26 46.59 -3.15
CA LYS A 238 2.30 46.62 -4.64
C LYS A 238 0.97 46.25 -5.29
N GLY A 239 -0.05 45.94 -4.50
CA GLY A 239 -1.39 45.62 -4.99
C GLY A 239 -1.53 44.20 -5.55
N SER A 240 -2.73 43.91 -6.05
CA SER A 240 -3.18 42.52 -6.32
C SER A 240 -2.39 41.80 -7.41
N ASP A 241 -1.94 42.49 -8.46
CA ASP A 241 -1.27 41.82 -9.58
C ASP A 241 0.15 41.38 -9.21
N ALA A 242 0.86 42.16 -8.40
CA ALA A 242 2.16 41.79 -7.85
C ALA A 242 2.08 40.55 -6.94
N VAL A 243 0.99 40.40 -6.16
CA VAL A 243 0.78 39.19 -5.34
C VAL A 243 0.59 37.97 -6.19
N LYS A 244 -0.24 38.04 -7.25
CA LYS A 244 -0.48 36.88 -8.12
C LYS A 244 0.81 36.40 -8.78
N GLU A 245 1.65 37.33 -9.21
CA GLU A 245 2.96 37.00 -9.77
C GLU A 245 3.88 36.38 -8.72
N TYR A 246 3.94 36.96 -7.52
CA TYR A 246 4.71 36.43 -6.40
C TYR A 246 4.25 35.03 -5.98
N GLU A 247 2.94 34.82 -5.87
CA GLU A 247 2.35 33.53 -5.53
C GLU A 247 2.73 32.48 -6.56
N ARG A 248 2.62 32.80 -7.85
CA ARG A 248 3.00 31.90 -8.95
C ARG A 248 4.47 31.50 -8.90
N GLU A 249 5.37 32.44 -8.59
CA GLU A 249 6.81 32.23 -8.61
C GLU A 249 7.34 31.53 -7.34
N PHE A 250 6.84 31.90 -6.16
CA PHE A 250 7.41 31.46 -4.88
C PHE A 250 6.49 30.55 -4.07
N VAL A 251 5.18 30.81 -4.07
CA VAL A 251 4.23 30.07 -3.20
C VAL A 251 3.75 28.79 -3.87
N THR A 252 3.31 28.85 -5.12
CA THR A 252 2.76 27.70 -5.86
C THR A 252 3.74 26.54 -5.95
N PRO A 253 5.03 26.72 -6.28
CA PRO A 253 5.98 25.60 -6.32
C PRO A 253 6.12 24.91 -4.96
N LEU A 254 6.18 25.68 -3.87
CA LEU A 254 6.24 25.14 -2.51
C LEU A 254 4.94 24.42 -2.12
N VAL A 255 3.77 24.89 -2.56
CA VAL A 255 2.50 24.18 -2.33
C VAL A 255 2.51 22.80 -3.01
N LEU A 256 2.97 22.72 -4.26
CA LEU A 256 3.04 21.47 -5.02
C LEU A 256 4.06 20.49 -4.42
N GLU A 257 5.25 20.98 -4.06
CA GLU A 257 6.26 20.17 -3.38
C GLU A 257 5.73 19.67 -2.03
N ASN A 258 5.15 20.56 -1.22
CA ASN A 258 4.59 20.21 0.09
C ASN A 258 3.51 19.13 -0.01
N ALA A 259 2.60 19.25 -0.99
CA ALA A 259 1.56 18.25 -1.22
C ALA A 259 2.14 16.88 -1.61
N SER A 260 3.17 16.86 -2.47
CA SER A 260 3.86 15.65 -2.91
C SER A 260 4.56 14.94 -1.74
N LEU A 261 5.20 15.69 -0.85
CA LEU A 261 5.87 15.14 0.32
C LEU A 261 4.86 14.53 1.31
N VAL A 262 3.72 15.20 1.53
CA VAL A 262 2.62 14.66 2.34
C VAL A 262 2.11 13.36 1.77
N LEU A 263 1.86 13.32 0.47
CA LEU A 263 1.38 12.13 -0.21
C LEU A 263 2.31 10.94 0.02
N ASN A 264 3.63 11.14 -0.11
CA ASN A 264 4.61 10.07 0.02
C ASN A 264 4.76 9.55 1.46
N TYR A 265 4.94 10.41 2.48
CA TYR A 265 5.08 9.88 3.84
C TYR A 265 3.79 9.22 4.33
N ARG A 266 2.61 9.72 3.90
CA ARG A 266 1.32 9.10 4.23
C ARG A 266 1.15 7.75 3.56
N TYR A 267 1.55 7.63 2.30
CA TYR A 267 1.59 6.35 1.58
C TYR A 267 2.38 5.29 2.36
N PHE A 268 3.60 5.61 2.79
CA PHE A 268 4.43 4.68 3.56
C PHE A 268 3.85 4.39 4.94
N GLY A 269 3.30 5.39 5.63
CA GLY A 269 2.65 5.21 6.93
C GLY A 269 1.47 4.23 6.86
N LEU A 270 0.58 4.41 5.88
CA LEU A 270 -0.57 3.54 5.68
C LEU A 270 -0.16 2.13 5.24
N ALA A 271 0.85 2.00 4.40
CA ALA A 271 1.41 0.70 4.00
C ALA A 271 1.96 -0.08 5.22
N ALA A 272 2.73 0.60 6.07
CA ALA A 272 3.27 0.02 7.30
C ALA A 272 2.16 -0.36 8.29
N LEU A 273 1.15 0.51 8.47
CA LEU A 273 0.00 0.22 9.33
C LEU A 273 -0.76 -1.02 8.87
N SER A 274 -0.99 -1.13 7.56
CA SER A 274 -1.68 -2.28 6.97
C SER A 274 -0.89 -3.57 7.21
N MET A 275 0.43 -3.56 6.96
CA MET A 275 1.32 -4.69 7.25
C MET A 275 1.24 -5.12 8.72
N ARG A 276 1.40 -4.19 9.67
CA ARG A 276 1.33 -4.49 11.11
C ARG A 276 -0.02 -5.07 11.50
N ARG A 277 -1.11 -4.49 10.98
CA ARG A 277 -2.49 -4.87 11.34
C ARG A 277 -2.91 -6.23 10.77
N PHE A 278 -2.58 -6.52 9.52
CA PHE A 278 -3.17 -7.67 8.82
C PHE A 278 -2.21 -8.84 8.64
N VAL A 279 -0.89 -8.58 8.59
CA VAL A 279 0.14 -9.62 8.55
C VAL A 279 0.69 -9.85 9.96
N GLY A 280 1.33 -8.85 10.55
CA GLY A 280 2.00 -9.00 11.85
C GLY A 280 1.07 -9.44 12.97
N SER A 281 -0.10 -8.80 13.10
CA SER A 281 -1.08 -9.17 14.14
C SER A 281 -1.64 -10.59 13.93
N ARG A 282 -1.79 -11.01 12.66
CA ARG A 282 -2.27 -12.36 12.34
C ARG A 282 -1.22 -13.42 12.66
N MET A 283 0.04 -13.19 12.28
CA MET A 283 1.17 -14.05 12.66
C MET A 283 1.23 -14.23 14.18
N TYR A 284 1.16 -13.14 14.94
CA TYR A 284 1.17 -13.17 16.40
C TYR A 284 0.03 -14.03 16.96
N LEU A 285 -1.21 -13.82 16.48
CA LEU A 285 -2.37 -14.59 16.96
C LEU A 285 -2.25 -16.08 16.63
N MET A 286 -1.79 -16.43 15.43
CA MET A 286 -1.61 -17.84 15.03
C MET A 286 -0.59 -18.54 15.91
N LEU A 287 0.55 -17.91 16.17
CA LEU A 287 1.60 -18.48 17.01
C LEU A 287 1.19 -18.54 18.49
N LYS A 288 0.52 -17.50 18.99
CA LYS A 288 -0.03 -17.50 20.35
C LYS A 288 -0.99 -18.67 20.57
N VAL A 289 -1.83 -18.98 19.58
CA VAL A 289 -2.74 -20.14 19.65
C VAL A 289 -1.97 -21.46 19.55
N LYS A 290 -1.01 -21.57 18.62
CA LYS A 290 -0.17 -22.78 18.45
C LYS A 290 0.55 -23.17 19.74
N PHE A 291 1.11 -22.18 20.45
CA PHE A 291 1.89 -22.40 21.67
C PHE A 291 1.10 -22.17 22.96
N ALA A 292 -0.24 -22.11 22.90
CA ALA A 292 -1.07 -21.83 24.07
C ALA A 292 -0.91 -22.85 25.21
N ALA A 293 -0.60 -24.11 24.87
CA ALA A 293 -0.37 -25.19 25.84
C ALA A 293 1.09 -25.31 26.31
N THR A 294 2.01 -24.59 25.66
CA THR A 294 3.46 -24.61 25.92
C THR A 294 4.02 -23.18 25.85
N PRO A 295 3.57 -22.26 26.71
CA PRO A 295 3.96 -20.85 26.66
C PRO A 295 5.45 -20.59 26.96
N GLU A 296 6.14 -21.59 27.51
CA GLU A 296 7.59 -21.59 27.76
C GLU A 296 8.42 -22.09 26.57
N ASP A 297 7.79 -22.52 25.47
CA ASP A 297 8.49 -22.96 24.27
C ASP A 297 9.48 -21.88 23.76
N LEU A 298 10.71 -22.29 23.45
CA LEU A 298 11.78 -21.38 23.08
C LEU A 298 11.47 -20.60 21.79
N VAL A 299 10.84 -21.24 20.80
CA VAL A 299 10.46 -20.58 19.55
C VAL A 299 9.43 -19.49 19.82
N TRP A 300 8.43 -19.78 20.65
CA TRP A 300 7.41 -18.81 21.02
C TRP A 300 7.98 -17.64 21.82
N THR A 301 8.78 -17.90 22.85
CA THR A 301 9.35 -16.85 23.71
C THR A 301 10.24 -15.89 22.91
N LEU A 302 11.12 -16.43 22.05
CA LEU A 302 11.93 -15.61 21.14
C LEU A 302 11.08 -14.82 20.15
N PHE A 303 10.07 -15.45 19.54
CA PHE A 303 9.17 -14.75 18.63
C PHE A 303 8.42 -13.62 19.32
N ALA A 304 7.86 -13.87 20.51
CA ALA A 304 7.08 -12.89 21.25
C ALA A 304 7.93 -11.67 21.67
N GLU A 305 9.17 -11.90 22.10
CA GLU A 305 10.13 -10.84 22.42
C GLU A 305 10.44 -10.00 21.17
N GLN A 306 10.81 -10.63 20.05
CA GLN A 306 11.11 -9.90 18.82
C GLN A 306 9.88 -9.19 18.24
N PHE A 307 8.69 -9.77 18.39
CA PHE A 307 7.46 -9.14 17.95
C PHE A 307 7.14 -7.90 18.79
N ALA A 308 7.39 -7.95 20.11
CA ALA A 308 7.27 -6.79 20.97
C ALA A 308 8.25 -5.67 20.55
N ALA A 309 9.49 -6.03 20.22
CA ALA A 309 10.46 -5.07 19.70
C ALA A 309 10.03 -4.46 18.35
N PHE A 310 9.49 -5.28 17.44
CA PHE A 310 8.90 -4.81 16.17
C PHE A 310 7.73 -3.82 16.41
N VAL A 311 6.84 -4.11 17.36
CA VAL A 311 5.75 -3.19 17.71
C VAL A 311 6.30 -1.88 18.28
N ALA A 312 7.25 -1.93 19.21
CA ALA A 312 7.86 -0.74 19.78
C ALA A 312 8.55 0.13 18.71
N GLU A 313 9.21 -0.49 17.73
CA GLU A 313 9.80 0.19 16.59
C GLU A 313 8.73 0.85 15.70
N PHE A 314 7.63 0.15 15.42
CA PHE A 314 6.50 0.70 14.68
C PHE A 314 5.90 1.92 15.39
N GLU A 315 5.69 1.84 16.70
CA GLU A 315 5.15 2.94 17.51
C GLU A 315 6.09 4.15 17.51
N LYS A 316 7.39 3.92 17.55
CA LYS A 316 8.40 4.98 17.52
C LYS A 316 8.51 5.65 16.14
N THR A 317 8.45 4.88 15.05
CA THR A 317 8.86 5.35 13.72
C THR A 317 7.70 5.61 12.76
N ILE A 318 6.58 4.90 12.90
CA ILE A 318 5.44 4.98 11.98
C ILE A 318 4.28 5.76 12.60
N MET A 319 3.91 5.48 13.85
CA MET A 319 2.75 6.15 14.48
C MET A 319 2.80 7.69 14.46
N PRO A 320 3.95 8.37 14.58
CA PRO A 320 3.99 9.83 14.56
C PRO A 320 3.46 10.49 13.28
N VAL A 321 3.37 9.75 12.16
CA VAL A 321 2.81 10.25 10.89
C VAL A 321 1.40 9.75 10.61
N LEU A 322 0.85 8.91 11.48
CA LEU A 322 -0.53 8.43 11.45
C LEU A 322 -1.47 9.42 12.15
N VAL A 323 -2.76 9.36 11.81
CA VAL A 323 -3.83 10.14 12.43
C VAL A 323 -4.92 9.21 12.94
N ASP A 324 -5.76 9.67 13.86
CA ASP A 324 -6.83 8.84 14.46
C ASP A 324 -7.74 8.17 13.42
N ALA A 325 -8.00 8.86 12.30
CA ALA A 325 -8.81 8.33 11.20
C ALA A 325 -8.20 7.07 10.54
N ASP A 326 -6.91 6.78 10.76
CA ASP A 326 -6.23 5.62 10.20
C ASP A 326 -6.57 4.30 10.95
N PHE A 327 -7.01 4.37 12.22
CA PHE A 327 -7.15 3.20 13.13
C PHE A 327 -8.54 2.55 13.15
#